data_AF-A0A420JBM4-F1
#
_entry.id   AF-A0A420JBM4-F1
#
_cell.length_a   1.000
_cell.length_b   1.000
_cell.length_c   1.000
_cell.angle_alpha   90.00
_cell.angle_beta   90.00
_cell.angle_gamma   90.00
#
_symmetry.space_group_name_H-M   'P 1'
#
loop_
_entity.id
_entity.type
_entity.pdbx_description
1 polymer ?
#
loop_
_entity_poly.entity_id
_entity_poly.type
_entity_poly.pdbx_seq_one_letter_code
_entity_poly.pdbx_strand_id
1 'polypeptide(L)'
;MDSFIQDYEGRENEHNVHSDNGEQIEQYNNNLEIDTNTLLLELANDTEDNTDKISNYLASTYEISLYHKLCDQSLYHRLTYEDLTSSYVVEGGYTENNFRGIIIDTGAATNSTAGYDQVRAYLREFNGKIYFSTLGAVKAYFGVGGSISIGTISVPTSIREVIFHILNAQTPFLLCLQGMDRLGVYLNNTTNEILRN
;
A
#
# COMPACT_ATOMS: atom_id res chain seq x y z
N MET A 1 18.64 -21.12 -14.64
CA MET A 1 18.33 -20.25 -13.50
C MET A 1 16.90 -19.86 -13.76
N ASP A 2 16.01 -20.68 -13.20
CA ASP A 2 14.71 -20.94 -13.78
C ASP A 2 13.71 -19.98 -13.15
N SER A 3 13.20 -19.06 -13.96
CA SER A 3 12.18 -18.10 -13.56
C SER A 3 10.81 -18.71 -13.88
N PHE A 4 10.08 -19.13 -12.86
CA PHE A 4 8.70 -19.54 -12.98
C PHE A 4 7.80 -18.28 -13.04
N ILE A 5 7.29 -17.97 -14.23
CA ILE A 5 6.10 -17.16 -14.41
C ILE A 5 4.93 -18.15 -14.48
N GLN A 6 4.00 -18.05 -13.54
CA GLN A 6 2.77 -18.84 -13.57
C GLN A 6 1.70 -18.01 -14.29
N ASP A 7 1.47 -18.33 -15.57
CA ASP A 7 0.36 -17.78 -16.35
C ASP A 7 -0.96 -18.41 -15.88
N TYR A 8 -1.95 -17.56 -15.57
CA TYR A 8 -3.31 -17.96 -15.23
C TYR A 8 -4.15 -18.00 -16.51
N GLU A 9 -4.33 -19.19 -17.09
CA GLU A 9 -5.27 -19.42 -18.18
C GLU A 9 -6.66 -19.74 -17.62
N GLY A 10 -7.60 -18.80 -17.76
CA GLY A 10 -9.01 -19.04 -17.49
C GLY A 10 -9.56 -20.05 -18.50
N ARG A 11 -10.07 -21.20 -18.02
CA ARG A 11 -10.79 -22.15 -18.88
C ARG A 11 -12.24 -21.71 -19.05
N GLU A 12 -12.61 -21.45 -20.30
CA GLU A 12 -13.99 -21.48 -20.77
C GLU A 12 -14.52 -22.92 -20.67
N ASN A 13 -15.76 -23.09 -20.20
CA ASN A 13 -16.57 -24.26 -20.50
C ASN A 13 -18.04 -23.82 -20.58
N GLU A 14 -18.58 -23.90 -21.79
CA GLU A 14 -20.01 -23.76 -22.09
C GLU A 14 -20.77 -25.09 -21.84
N HIS A 15 -22.07 -24.96 -21.53
CA HIS A 15 -23.16 -25.95 -21.62
C HIS A 15 -23.05 -27.25 -20.76
N ASN A 16 -24.08 -27.81 -20.12
CA ASN A 16 -25.51 -27.84 -20.40
C ASN A 16 -26.29 -28.37 -19.16
N VAL A 17 -27.59 -28.08 -19.10
CA VAL A 17 -28.54 -28.47 -18.05
C VAL A 17 -28.85 -29.99 -18.09
N HIS A 18 -28.84 -30.68 -16.95
CA HIS A 18 -29.87 -31.68 -16.65
C HIS A 18 -30.05 -31.95 -15.14
N SER A 19 -31.32 -31.95 -14.74
CA SER A 19 -31.93 -32.28 -13.46
C SER A 19 -31.95 -33.79 -13.24
N ASP A 20 -31.65 -34.29 -12.03
CA ASP A 20 -32.55 -35.20 -11.30
C ASP A 20 -32.10 -35.49 -9.86
N ASN A 21 -33.08 -35.46 -8.94
CA ASN A 21 -33.23 -36.17 -7.65
C ASN A 21 -32.16 -35.93 -6.56
N GLY A 22 -32.46 -35.34 -5.41
CA GLY A 22 -33.57 -35.68 -4.51
C GLY A 22 -32.96 -36.27 -3.23
N GLU A 23 -33.14 -35.58 -2.11
CA GLU A 23 -32.78 -36.02 -0.74
C GLU A 23 -31.27 -36.00 -0.36
N GLN A 24 -30.78 -34.86 0.15
CA GLN A 24 -29.81 -34.80 1.27
C GLN A 24 -29.45 -33.38 1.76
N ILE A 25 -30.33 -32.39 1.61
CA ILE A 25 -30.13 -31.04 2.16
C ILE A 25 -31.08 -30.86 3.34
N GLU A 26 -30.78 -31.40 4.53
CA GLU A 26 -31.44 -30.90 5.74
C GLU A 26 -30.84 -31.25 7.11
N GLN A 27 -29.68 -31.88 7.23
CA GLN A 27 -29.13 -32.16 8.56
C GLN A 27 -27.64 -31.90 8.59
N TYR A 28 -27.25 -30.71 9.02
CA TYR A 28 -26.17 -30.45 10.00
C TYR A 28 -26.06 -28.94 10.31
N ASN A 29 -27.18 -28.24 10.51
CA ASN A 29 -27.19 -26.94 11.18
C ASN A 29 -27.41 -27.16 12.68
N ASN A 30 -26.37 -27.58 13.39
CA ASN A 30 -26.35 -27.43 14.84
C ASN A 30 -25.63 -26.11 15.16
N ASN A 31 -26.43 -25.10 15.48
CA ASN A 31 -25.99 -23.85 16.05
C ASN A 31 -25.26 -24.10 17.38
N LEU A 32 -23.95 -23.89 17.39
CA LEU A 32 -23.22 -23.50 18.60
C LEU A 32 -22.67 -22.11 18.33
N GLU A 33 -23.47 -21.12 18.69
CA GLU A 33 -23.06 -19.72 18.71
C GLU A 33 -22.05 -19.58 19.86
N ILE A 34 -20.75 -19.62 19.51
CA ILE A 34 -19.67 -19.46 20.49
C ILE A 34 -19.58 -17.97 20.83
N ASP A 35 -19.89 -17.61 22.07
CA ASP A 35 -19.68 -16.26 22.60
C ASP A 35 -18.18 -15.97 22.66
N THR A 36 -17.70 -15.16 21.72
CA THR A 36 -16.31 -14.75 21.59
C THR A 36 -15.77 -14.06 22.83
N ASN A 37 -16.63 -13.46 23.65
CA ASN A 37 -16.23 -12.80 24.89
C ASN A 37 -15.83 -13.82 25.97
N THR A 38 -16.48 -14.98 26.01
CA THR A 38 -16.19 -16.04 26.97
C THR A 38 -14.78 -16.64 26.71
N LEU A 39 -14.41 -16.83 25.44
CA LEU A 39 -13.09 -17.37 25.06
C LEU A 39 -11.94 -16.36 25.28
N LEU A 40 -12.20 -15.07 25.04
CA LEU A 40 -11.25 -13.98 25.32
C LEU A 40 -10.99 -13.81 26.82
N LEU A 41 -12.00 -14.04 27.66
CA LEU A 41 -11.84 -14.04 29.12
C LEU A 41 -10.95 -15.19 29.62
N GLU A 42 -11.05 -16.37 29.02
CA GLU A 42 -10.18 -17.51 29.37
C GLU A 42 -8.72 -17.24 28.99
N LEU A 43 -8.47 -16.67 27.80
CA LEU A 43 -7.13 -16.27 27.35
C LEU A 43 -6.50 -15.15 28.19
N ALA A 44 -7.31 -14.27 28.78
CA ALA A 44 -6.84 -13.17 29.61
C ALA A 44 -6.49 -13.60 31.06
N ASN A 45 -6.94 -14.78 31.48
CA ASN A 45 -6.79 -15.25 32.86
C ASN A 45 -5.61 -16.22 33.06
N ASP A 46 -4.98 -16.73 32.00
CA ASP A 46 -3.85 -17.65 32.11
C ASP A 46 -2.51 -16.89 32.18
N THR A 47 -2.01 -16.73 33.41
CA THR A 47 -0.70 -16.18 33.71
C THR A 47 0.40 -17.15 33.32
N GLU A 48 1.26 -16.69 32.41
CA GLU A 48 2.65 -17.12 32.14
C GLU A 48 2.89 -18.62 31.87
N ASP A 49 3.54 -18.88 30.73
CA ASP A 49 4.19 -20.15 30.36
C ASP A 49 3.35 -21.13 29.52
N ASN A 50 3.01 -20.75 28.28
CA ASN A 50 2.81 -21.74 27.21
C ASN A 50 2.73 -21.21 25.76
N THR A 51 3.84 -20.71 25.22
CA THR A 51 3.97 -20.49 23.77
C THR A 51 3.77 -21.77 22.94
N ASP A 52 4.04 -22.94 23.53
CA ASP A 52 3.92 -24.25 22.88
C ASP A 52 2.48 -24.81 22.86
N LYS A 53 1.62 -24.45 23.83
CA LYS A 53 0.17 -24.77 23.74
C LYS A 53 -0.53 -23.90 22.71
N ILE A 54 -0.14 -22.63 22.55
CA ILE A 54 -0.73 -21.72 21.55
C ILE A 54 -0.58 -22.29 20.13
N SER A 55 0.60 -22.83 19.79
CA SER A 55 0.84 -23.44 18.48
C SER A 55 0.07 -24.74 18.23
N ASN A 56 -0.21 -25.51 19.29
CA ASN A 56 -0.97 -26.77 19.19
C ASN A 56 -2.50 -26.55 19.17
N TYR A 57 -2.97 -25.40 19.66
CA TYR A 57 -4.37 -24.95 19.66
C TYR A 57 -4.74 -24.16 18.39
N LEU A 58 -3.99 -24.32 17.30
CA LEU A 58 -4.24 -23.68 16.00
C LEU A 58 -4.47 -24.71 14.88
N ALA A 59 -4.43 -26.01 15.21
CA ALA A 59 -4.38 -27.10 14.26
C ALA A 59 -5.71 -27.85 14.05
N SER A 60 -6.81 -27.41 14.69
CA SER A 60 -8.14 -27.99 14.45
C SER A 60 -8.95 -27.17 13.43
N THR A 61 -9.81 -27.84 12.67
CA THR A 61 -10.66 -27.23 11.62
C THR A 61 -11.58 -26.13 12.15
N TYR A 62 -11.87 -26.11 13.45
CA TYR A 62 -12.67 -25.07 14.10
C TYR A 62 -11.86 -23.78 14.34
N GLU A 63 -10.54 -23.87 14.52
CA GLU A 63 -9.64 -22.73 14.77
C GLU A 63 -9.24 -21.98 13.50
N ILE A 64 -9.17 -22.67 12.35
CA ILE A 64 -9.00 -22.03 11.03
C ILE A 64 -10.13 -21.01 10.80
N SER A 65 -11.37 -21.34 11.20
CA SER A 65 -12.51 -20.43 11.08
C SER A 65 -12.34 -19.19 11.96
N LEU A 66 -11.78 -19.33 13.16
CA LEU A 66 -11.53 -18.22 14.07
C LEU A 66 -10.37 -17.34 13.57
N TYR A 67 -9.29 -17.94 13.07
CA TYR A 67 -8.19 -17.23 12.44
C TYR A 67 -8.66 -16.43 11.24
N HIS A 68 -9.44 -17.04 10.34
CA HIS A 68 -10.04 -16.32 9.22
C HIS A 68 -10.97 -15.21 9.68
N LYS A 69 -11.81 -15.44 10.69
CA LYS A 69 -12.71 -14.41 11.22
C LYS A 69 -11.94 -13.26 11.84
N LEU A 70 -10.83 -13.51 12.54
CA LEU A 70 -9.96 -12.46 13.08
C LEU A 70 -9.21 -11.71 11.97
N CYS A 71 -8.70 -12.42 10.95
CA CYS A 71 -8.09 -11.80 9.78
C CYS A 71 -9.10 -10.91 9.04
N ASP A 72 -10.29 -11.42 8.76
CA ASP A 72 -11.37 -10.71 8.11
C ASP A 72 -11.84 -9.51 8.93
N GLN A 73 -11.97 -9.64 10.25
CA GLN A 73 -12.31 -8.51 11.13
C GLN A 73 -11.18 -7.50 11.25
N SER A 74 -9.91 -7.93 11.21
CA SER A 74 -8.76 -7.01 11.22
C SER A 74 -8.65 -6.24 9.90
N LEU A 75 -8.97 -6.88 8.77
CA LEU A 75 -9.02 -6.27 7.46
C LEU A 75 -10.24 -5.35 7.34
N TYR A 76 -11.41 -5.82 7.77
CA TYR A 76 -12.63 -5.02 7.82
C TYR A 76 -12.41 -3.79 8.67
N HIS A 77 -11.90 -3.94 9.90
CA HIS A 77 -11.47 -2.82 10.72
C HIS A 77 -10.49 -1.94 9.95
N ARG A 78 -9.42 -2.46 9.33
CA ARG A 78 -8.50 -1.59 8.55
C ARG A 78 -9.17 -0.80 7.41
N LEU A 79 -10.18 -1.38 6.76
CA LEU A 79 -10.87 -0.78 5.62
C LEU A 79 -12.04 0.13 6.02
N THR A 80 -12.69 -0.16 7.14
CA THR A 80 -13.88 0.54 7.63
C THR A 80 -13.62 1.36 8.88
N TYR A 81 -12.43 1.25 9.46
CA TYR A 81 -11.97 2.15 10.51
C TYR A 81 -11.89 3.53 9.86
N GLU A 82 -12.93 4.30 10.12
CA GLU A 82 -12.92 5.75 9.98
C GLU A 82 -11.93 6.28 11.02
N ASP A 83 -10.64 6.11 10.74
CA ASP A 83 -9.72 7.09 11.21
C ASP A 83 -10.15 8.40 10.55
N LEU A 84 -10.58 9.36 11.35
CA LEU A 84 -10.81 10.74 10.92
C LEU A 84 -9.51 11.40 10.42
N THR A 85 -8.43 10.64 10.18
CA THR A 85 -7.44 11.00 9.17
C THR A 85 -8.16 11.05 7.84
N SER A 86 -8.64 12.23 7.47
CA SER A 86 -9.20 12.56 6.17
C SER A 86 -8.55 11.67 5.12
N SER A 87 -9.32 10.79 4.47
CA SER A 87 -8.88 10.22 3.22
C SER A 87 -8.48 11.42 2.36
N TYR A 88 -7.18 11.64 2.17
CA TYR A 88 -6.65 12.78 1.40
C TYR A 88 -6.93 12.48 -0.06
N VAL A 89 -8.21 12.43 -0.43
CA VAL A 89 -8.64 12.61 -1.80
C VAL A 89 -8.24 14.05 -2.09
N VAL A 90 -7.11 14.20 -2.76
CA VAL A 90 -6.67 15.50 -3.25
C VAL A 90 -7.71 15.92 -4.28
N GLU A 91 -8.72 16.67 -3.85
CA GLU A 91 -9.72 17.23 -4.74
C GLU A 91 -9.01 18.05 -5.83
N GLY A 92 -9.33 17.73 -7.08
CA GLY A 92 -8.71 18.33 -8.26
C GLY A 92 -7.33 17.78 -8.64
N GLY A 93 -6.79 16.77 -7.95
CA GLY A 93 -5.54 16.10 -8.31
C GLY A 93 -4.28 16.96 -8.21
N TYR A 94 -3.24 16.53 -8.92
CA TYR A 94 -1.90 17.13 -8.93
C TYR A 94 -1.75 18.15 -10.07
N THR A 95 -2.38 19.32 -9.90
CA THR A 95 -2.42 20.40 -10.92
C THR A 95 -1.35 21.46 -10.69
N GLU A 96 -1.25 22.42 -11.60
CA GLU A 96 -0.31 23.55 -11.46
C GLU A 96 -0.75 24.64 -10.47
N ASN A 97 -1.96 24.53 -9.92
CA ASN A 97 -2.56 25.60 -9.11
C ASN A 97 -2.08 25.58 -7.66
N ASN A 98 -1.87 24.38 -7.11
CA ASN A 98 -1.47 24.20 -5.72
C ASN A 98 -0.35 23.17 -5.63
N PHE A 99 0.75 23.54 -4.98
CA PHE A 99 1.81 22.60 -4.66
C PHE A 99 1.33 21.66 -3.56
N ARG A 100 1.40 20.34 -3.80
CA ARG A 100 0.87 19.32 -2.87
C ARG A 100 1.92 18.71 -1.96
N GLY A 101 3.16 19.19 -2.01
CA GLY A 101 4.26 18.67 -1.19
C GLY A 101 5.00 17.50 -1.82
N ILE A 102 5.81 16.85 -0.98
CA ILE A 102 6.62 15.68 -1.32
C ILE A 102 6.02 14.47 -0.61
N ILE A 103 5.73 13.41 -1.36
CA ILE A 103 5.24 12.13 -0.86
C ILE A 103 6.40 11.14 -0.87
N ILE A 104 6.53 10.36 0.20
CA ILE A 104 7.45 9.23 0.24
C ILE A 104 6.80 8.09 -0.53
N ASP A 105 7.44 7.64 -1.61
CA ASP A 105 6.96 6.57 -2.46
C ASP A 105 7.94 5.40 -2.41
N THR A 106 7.58 4.40 -1.61
CA THR A 106 8.37 3.16 -1.49
C THR A 106 8.23 2.25 -2.72
N GLY A 107 7.23 2.48 -3.57
CA GLY A 107 7.07 1.82 -4.87
C GLY A 107 8.07 2.33 -5.91
N ALA A 108 8.55 3.57 -5.76
CA ALA A 108 9.67 4.11 -6.53
C ALA A 108 11.00 3.67 -5.89
N ALA A 109 11.68 2.70 -6.50
CA ALA A 109 12.94 2.20 -5.94
C ALA A 109 14.12 3.17 -6.12
N THR A 110 14.33 3.70 -7.34
CA THR A 110 15.64 4.28 -7.71
C THR A 110 15.64 5.79 -7.91
N ASN A 111 14.58 6.39 -8.45
CA ASN A 111 14.60 7.79 -8.85
C ASN A 111 13.43 8.55 -8.24
N SER A 112 13.73 9.68 -7.60
CA SER A 112 12.70 10.63 -7.17
C SER A 112 12.17 11.37 -8.40
N THR A 113 10.85 11.51 -8.49
CA THR A 113 10.18 12.07 -9.68
C THR A 113 9.19 13.15 -9.29
N ALA A 114 8.94 14.10 -10.17
CA ALA A 114 7.93 15.13 -9.97
C ALA A 114 7.10 15.32 -11.24
N GLY A 115 5.78 15.43 -11.09
CA GLY A 115 4.89 15.79 -12.19
C GLY A 115 5.14 17.23 -12.65
N TYR A 116 5.14 17.45 -13.96
CA TYR A 116 5.45 18.76 -14.55
C TYR A 116 4.54 19.88 -14.04
N ASP A 117 3.24 19.61 -13.87
CA ASP A 117 2.28 20.57 -13.32
C ASP A 117 2.62 20.95 -11.87
N GLN A 118 3.00 19.97 -11.05
CA GLN A 118 3.42 20.22 -9.67
C GLN A 118 4.74 20.98 -9.59
N VAL A 119 5.66 20.77 -10.55
CA VAL A 119 6.86 21.60 -10.67
C VAL A 119 6.48 23.05 -10.97
N ARG A 120 5.51 23.31 -11.86
CA ARG A 120 5.02 24.68 -12.11
C ARG A 120 4.40 25.30 -10.86
N ALA A 121 3.66 24.52 -10.08
CA ALA A 121 3.13 24.97 -8.79
C ALA A 121 4.25 25.32 -7.79
N TYR A 122 5.25 24.46 -7.66
CA TYR A 122 6.41 24.69 -6.79
C TYR A 122 7.17 25.97 -7.16
N LEU A 123 7.46 26.16 -8.47
CA LEU A 123 8.21 27.32 -8.96
C LEU A 123 7.47 28.65 -8.70
N ARG A 124 6.13 28.64 -8.70
CA ARG A 124 5.30 29.81 -8.38
C ARG A 124 5.42 30.23 -6.92
N GLU A 125 5.57 29.26 -6.01
CA GLU A 125 5.52 29.48 -4.56
C GLU A 125 6.91 29.75 -3.96
N PHE A 126 7.91 28.93 -4.31
CA PHE A 126 9.20 28.91 -3.59
C PHE A 126 10.38 29.42 -4.41
N ASN A 127 10.15 29.74 -5.69
CA ASN A 127 11.17 30.06 -6.69
C ASN A 127 12.16 28.89 -6.91
N GLY A 128 12.65 28.70 -8.13
CA GLY A 128 13.52 27.57 -8.43
C GLY A 128 13.98 27.52 -9.88
N LYS A 129 14.75 26.50 -10.22
CA LYS A 129 15.29 26.33 -11.57
C LYS A 129 15.16 24.90 -12.05
N ILE A 130 14.68 24.77 -13.28
CA ILE A 130 14.72 23.51 -14.02
C ILE A 130 16.07 23.41 -14.74
N TYR A 131 16.71 22.26 -14.60
CA TYR A 131 17.94 21.90 -15.29
C TYR A 131 17.62 20.92 -16.41
N PHE A 132 17.82 21.34 -17.65
CA PHE A 132 17.55 20.53 -18.84
C PHE A 132 18.72 19.63 -19.25
N SER A 133 19.88 19.73 -18.59
CA SER A 133 21.05 18.88 -18.85
C SER A 133 20.80 17.39 -18.57
N THR A 134 19.75 17.07 -17.83
CA THR A 134 19.31 15.72 -17.44
C THR A 134 18.10 15.23 -18.23
N LEU A 135 17.77 15.90 -19.34
CA LEU A 135 16.71 15.45 -20.25
C LEU A 135 17.00 14.02 -20.74
N GLY A 136 15.97 13.17 -20.70
CA GLY A 136 16.07 11.77 -21.10
C GLY A 136 16.72 10.83 -20.07
N ALA A 137 17.21 11.33 -18.93
CA ALA A 137 17.98 10.53 -17.98
C ALA A 137 17.17 9.42 -17.28
N VAL A 138 15.87 9.63 -17.07
CA VAL A 138 14.99 8.67 -16.40
C VAL A 138 13.77 8.38 -17.25
N LYS A 139 13.42 7.10 -17.35
CA LYS A 139 12.12 6.64 -17.82
C LYS A 139 11.39 6.02 -16.64
N ALA A 140 10.21 6.54 -16.32
CA ALA A 140 9.35 6.01 -15.27
C ALA A 140 8.03 5.53 -15.85
N TYR A 141 7.35 4.63 -15.13
CA TYR A 141 6.08 4.06 -15.54
C TYR A 141 5.06 4.31 -14.43
N PHE A 142 3.89 4.80 -14.82
CA PHE A 142 2.75 5.02 -13.93
C PHE A 142 1.50 4.44 -14.59
N GLY A 143 0.77 3.59 -13.87
CA GLY A 143 -0.38 2.89 -14.42
C GLY A 143 -0.06 2.18 -15.74
N VAL A 144 -0.82 2.46 -16.79
CA VAL A 144 -0.70 1.83 -18.11
C VAL A 144 0.38 2.45 -19.03
N GLY A 145 1.11 3.47 -18.58
CA GLY A 145 1.99 4.27 -19.45
C GLY A 145 3.37 4.59 -18.88
N GLY A 146 4.31 4.90 -19.78
CA GLY A 146 5.65 5.37 -19.44
C GLY A 146 5.86 6.85 -19.79
N SER A 147 6.69 7.55 -19.03
CA SER A 147 7.09 8.94 -19.26
C SER A 147 8.62 9.07 -19.16
N ILE A 148 9.19 9.92 -20.02
CA ILE A 148 10.63 10.20 -20.05
C ILE A 148 10.87 11.56 -19.40
N SER A 149 11.93 11.67 -18.59
CA SER A 149 12.25 12.90 -17.88
C SER A 149 12.62 14.03 -18.82
N ILE A 150 12.01 15.20 -18.63
CA ILE A 150 12.28 16.42 -19.41
C ILE A 150 13.36 17.30 -18.79
N GLY A 151 13.87 16.92 -17.62
CA GLY A 151 14.91 17.61 -16.87
C GLY A 151 14.85 17.25 -15.39
N THR A 152 15.54 18.01 -14.56
CA THR A 152 15.50 17.89 -13.10
C THR A 152 15.22 19.22 -12.43
N ILE A 153 14.66 19.17 -11.23
CA ILE A 153 14.57 20.30 -10.31
C ILE A 153 15.26 19.93 -9.00
N SER A 154 15.91 20.93 -8.40
CA SER A 154 16.53 20.84 -7.08
C SER A 154 15.62 21.50 -6.06
N VAL A 155 15.18 20.75 -5.05
CA VAL A 155 14.27 21.23 -4.00
C VAL A 155 15.02 21.25 -2.66
N PRO A 156 15.32 22.43 -2.10
CA PRO A 156 15.80 22.52 -0.74
C PRO A 156 14.72 22.05 0.24
N THR A 157 15.06 21.12 1.12
CA THR A 157 14.22 20.70 2.24
C THR A 157 14.95 20.98 3.56
N SER A 158 14.24 20.90 4.69
CA SER A 158 14.83 20.99 6.03
C SER A 158 15.88 19.91 6.31
N ILE A 159 15.82 18.79 5.58
CA ILE A 159 16.79 17.70 5.69
C ILE A 159 18.04 18.08 4.89
N ARG A 160 17.91 18.10 3.56
CA ARG A 160 18.93 18.50 2.56
C ARG A 160 18.24 18.82 1.22
N GLU A 161 19.04 19.19 0.23
CA GLU A 161 18.57 19.31 -1.15
C GLU A 161 18.20 17.93 -1.74
N VAL A 162 17.05 17.87 -2.42
CA VAL A 162 16.55 16.67 -3.09
C VAL A 162 16.39 16.95 -4.58
N ILE A 163 16.90 16.05 -5.42
CA ILE A 163 16.79 16.15 -6.88
C ILE A 163 15.60 15.31 -7.34
N PHE A 164 14.71 15.92 -8.13
CA PHE A 164 13.57 15.25 -8.74
C PHE A 164 13.66 15.27 -10.26
N HIS A 165 13.45 14.12 -10.89
CA HIS A 165 13.28 14.00 -12.33
C HIS A 165 11.88 14.44 -12.74
N ILE A 166 11.79 15.39 -13.66
CA ILE A 166 10.52 16.00 -14.06
C ILE A 166 9.88 15.15 -15.13
N LEU A 167 8.65 14.71 -14.92
CA LEU A 167 7.89 13.85 -15.82
C LEU A 167 6.62 14.54 -16.30
N ASN A 168 6.23 14.27 -17.55
CA ASN A 168 4.90 14.67 -18.02
C ASN A 168 3.86 13.67 -17.48
N ALA A 169 3.43 13.87 -16.23
CA ALA A 169 2.49 13.04 -15.51
C ALA A 169 1.77 13.86 -14.43
N GLN A 170 0.51 13.51 -14.13
CA GLN A 170 -0.27 14.09 -13.03
C GLN A 170 0.09 13.39 -11.71
N THR A 171 1.28 13.69 -11.19
CA THR A 171 1.84 13.09 -9.97
C THR A 171 2.48 14.17 -9.10
N PRO A 172 2.53 14.03 -7.76
CA PRO A 172 3.24 14.97 -6.91
C PRO A 172 4.76 14.76 -7.03
N PHE A 173 5.49 15.41 -6.14
CA PHE A 173 6.90 15.08 -5.93
C PHE A 173 6.93 13.77 -5.14
N LEU A 174 7.54 12.74 -5.72
CA LEU A 174 7.70 11.41 -5.15
C LEU A 174 9.17 11.23 -4.77
N LEU A 175 9.44 11.06 -3.48
CA LEU A 175 10.75 10.73 -2.95
C LEU A 175 10.91 9.20 -2.90
N CYS A 176 11.84 8.67 -3.70
CA CYS A 176 12.12 7.25 -3.79
C CYS A 176 12.94 6.72 -2.60
N LEU A 177 12.96 5.40 -2.41
CA LEU A 177 13.78 4.73 -1.39
C LEU A 177 15.26 5.04 -1.52
N GLN A 178 15.83 4.92 -2.74
CA GLN A 178 17.23 5.26 -2.95
C GLN A 178 17.53 6.75 -2.66
N GLY A 179 16.55 7.63 -2.85
CA GLY A 179 16.63 9.03 -2.47
C GLY A 179 16.73 9.19 -0.97
N MET A 180 15.91 8.46 -0.21
CA MET A 180 15.96 8.42 1.25
C MET A 180 17.30 7.87 1.76
N ASP A 181 17.81 6.79 1.15
CA ASP A 181 19.12 6.22 1.48
C ASP A 181 20.25 7.24 1.29
N ARG A 182 20.24 7.98 0.17
CA ARG A 182 21.21 9.05 -0.11
C ARG A 182 21.11 10.21 0.86
N LEU A 183 19.91 10.50 1.34
CA LEU A 183 19.66 11.51 2.36
C LEU A 183 20.03 11.02 3.77
N GLY A 184 20.19 9.71 3.96
CA GLY A 184 20.42 9.08 5.25
C GLY A 184 19.21 9.20 6.16
N VAL A 185 18.01 9.02 5.62
CA VAL A 185 16.75 9.14 6.38
C VAL A 185 15.83 7.94 6.18
N TYR A 186 14.93 7.75 7.12
CA TYR A 186 13.83 6.79 7.04
C TYR A 186 12.53 7.40 7.56
N LEU A 187 11.40 6.84 7.13
CA LEU A 187 10.09 7.18 7.68
C LEU A 187 9.80 6.27 8.86
N ASN A 188 9.66 6.84 10.06
CA ASN A 188 9.12 6.15 11.21
C ASN A 188 7.59 6.19 11.11
N ASN A 189 6.98 5.12 10.62
CA ASN A 189 5.53 5.03 10.45
C ASN A 189 4.75 5.05 11.78
N THR A 190 5.39 4.73 12.91
CA THR A 190 4.74 4.73 14.23
C THR A 190 4.57 6.15 14.77
N THR A 191 5.51 7.04 14.48
CA THR A 191 5.44 8.46 14.89
C THR A 191 5.09 9.40 13.75
N ASN A 192 5.00 8.90 12.51
CA ASN A 192 4.79 9.66 11.28
C ASN A 192 5.86 10.76 11.07
N GLU A 193 7.12 10.42 11.33
CA GLU A 193 8.26 11.35 11.27
C GLU A 193 9.34 10.85 10.33
N ILE A 194 10.02 11.78 9.67
CA ILE A 194 11.26 11.47 8.93
C ILE A 194 12.44 11.66 9.87
N LEU A 195 13.15 10.56 10.14
CA LEU A 195 14.30 10.53 11.04
C LEU A 195 15.58 10.28 10.25
N ARG A 196 16.73 10.72 10.79
CA ARG A 196 18.05 10.39 10.22
C ARG A 196 18.53 9.05 10.77
N ASN A 197 19.23 8.30 9.91
CA ASN A 197 20.00 7.12 10.29
C ASN A 197 21.21 7.49 11.15
#